data_AF-A0A076KWU7-F1
#
_entry.id   AF-A0A076KWU7-F1
#
_cell.length_a   1.000
_cell.length_b   1.000
_cell.length_c   1.000
_cell.angle_alpha   90.00
_cell.angle_beta   90.00
_cell.angle_gamma   90.00
#
_symmetry.space_group_name_H-M   'P 1'
#
loop_
_entity.id
_entity.type
_entity.pdbx_description
1 polymer ?
#
loop_
_entity_poly.entity_id
_entity_poly.type
_entity_poly.pdbx_seq_one_letter_code
_entity_poly.pdbx_strand_id
1 'polypeptide(L)'
;SHGTGTKAGDAVESKAIHEAFFSDTCSRETPLQPLYVGSIKTIVGHTEGTAGVAGVLRASLAIQNGTIPPNLHFESLNPAIKPYYGNLQIATEAIPWPSLQGGVRRASVNSFGFGGANCHVILEGYSPSSEGNSSCRETQKPSLLEENISPTSISLPSSRLLSNVLPLVFSASSEKSLRQLVGRYVDHLDQDPQIDITNLAWTLFRKRSALNFRLAVSAQTPEALTSALQSIRDQQGGSAKSSIVRTTPQPKRLLAVFTGQGAQWN
;
A
#
# COMPACT_ATOMS: atom_id res chain seq x y z
N SER A 1 7.85 0.52 -20.48
CA SER A 1 8.86 0.00 -21.42
C SER A 1 10.11 -0.43 -20.69
N HIS A 2 10.96 -1.23 -21.33
CA HIS A 2 12.34 -1.45 -20.92
C HIS A 2 13.12 -0.14 -21.07
N GLY A 3 12.99 0.57 -22.20
CA GLY A 3 13.33 1.97 -22.41
C GLY A 3 14.66 2.40 -21.78
N THR A 4 15.76 1.94 -22.36
CA THR A 4 17.13 2.20 -21.89
C THR A 4 17.73 3.48 -22.44
N GLY A 5 17.03 4.19 -23.32
CA GLY A 5 17.55 5.40 -23.95
C GLY A 5 18.50 5.11 -25.12
N THR A 6 18.54 3.86 -25.58
CA THR A 6 19.41 3.49 -26.71
C THR A 6 18.71 3.77 -28.03
N LYS A 7 19.40 4.42 -28.96
CA LYS A 7 18.82 4.83 -30.26
C LYS A 7 18.15 3.67 -31.01
N ALA A 8 18.79 2.49 -31.02
CA ALA A 8 18.27 1.30 -31.68
C ALA A 8 17.26 0.54 -30.81
N GLY A 9 17.55 0.34 -29.52
CA GLY A 9 16.70 -0.45 -28.63
C GLY A 9 15.32 0.18 -28.41
N ASP A 10 15.25 1.50 -28.21
CA ASP A 10 13.98 2.19 -28.01
C ASP A 10 13.10 2.16 -29.28
N ALA A 11 13.72 2.21 -30.47
CA ALA A 11 13.01 2.09 -31.73
C ALA A 11 12.43 0.67 -31.94
N VAL A 12 13.24 -0.36 -31.66
CA VAL A 12 12.81 -1.77 -31.73
C VAL A 12 11.70 -2.06 -30.72
N GLU A 13 11.83 -1.56 -29.48
CA GLU A 13 10.78 -1.74 -28.47
C GLU A 13 9.49 -1.01 -28.86
N SER A 14 9.57 0.23 -29.35
CA SER A 14 8.38 0.99 -29.77
C SER A 14 7.65 0.30 -30.91
N LYS A 15 8.40 -0.23 -31.90
CA LYS A 15 7.84 -1.03 -32.98
C LYS A 15 7.12 -2.26 -32.44
N ALA A 16 7.77 -3.03 -31.55
CA ALA A 16 7.19 -4.25 -30.98
C ALA A 16 5.91 -3.98 -30.17
N ILE A 17 5.88 -2.88 -29.40
CA ILE A 17 4.67 -2.44 -28.67
C ILE A 17 3.56 -2.09 -29.68
N HIS A 18 3.88 -1.34 -30.73
CA HIS A 18 2.90 -0.97 -31.75
C HIS A 18 2.32 -2.20 -32.45
N GLU A 19 3.14 -3.14 -32.89
CA GLU A 19 2.70 -4.37 -33.55
C GLU A 19 1.85 -5.26 -32.63
N ALA A 20 2.21 -5.36 -31.35
CA ALA A 20 1.45 -6.17 -30.39
C ALA A 20 0.10 -5.55 -30.03
N PHE A 21 0.05 -4.23 -29.82
CA PHE A 21 -1.15 -3.55 -29.33
C PHE A 21 -2.00 -2.92 -30.42
N PHE A 22 -1.52 -2.71 -31.64
CA PHE A 22 -2.23 -1.96 -32.68
C PHE A 22 -2.26 -2.66 -34.05
N SER A 23 -1.95 -3.95 -34.13
CA SER A 23 -2.08 -4.72 -35.37
C SER A 23 -3.54 -5.00 -35.76
N ASP A 24 -3.79 -5.08 -37.07
CA ASP A 24 -5.11 -5.29 -37.69
C ASP A 24 -5.79 -6.62 -37.32
N THR A 25 -5.05 -7.55 -36.72
CA THR A 25 -5.56 -8.85 -36.26
C THR A 25 -6.40 -8.75 -34.98
N CYS A 26 -6.36 -7.61 -34.30
CA CYS A 26 -7.21 -7.36 -33.14
C CYS A 26 -8.57 -6.81 -33.58
N SER A 27 -9.59 -7.69 -33.70
CA SER A 27 -10.98 -7.25 -33.84
C SER A 27 -11.37 -6.40 -32.64
N ARG A 28 -11.78 -5.15 -32.86
CA ARG A 28 -12.09 -4.19 -31.80
C ARG A 28 -13.37 -3.42 -32.08
N GLU A 29 -14.21 -3.36 -31.05
CA GLU A 29 -15.49 -2.65 -31.07
C GLU A 29 -15.33 -1.13 -30.83
N THR A 30 -14.18 -0.69 -30.30
CA THR A 30 -13.94 0.71 -29.92
C THR A 30 -12.63 1.29 -30.49
N PRO A 31 -12.60 2.59 -30.84
CA PRO A 31 -11.38 3.27 -31.27
C PRO A 31 -10.33 3.26 -30.16
N LEU A 32 -9.08 3.00 -30.53
CA LEU A 32 -7.99 2.95 -29.55
C LEU A 32 -7.60 4.35 -29.10
N GLN A 33 -7.67 4.56 -27.79
CA GLN A 33 -6.92 5.64 -27.18
C GLN A 33 -5.41 5.33 -27.29
N PRO A 34 -4.56 6.38 -27.38
CA PRO A 34 -3.12 6.18 -27.41
C PRO A 34 -2.66 5.44 -26.15
N LEU A 35 -1.73 4.50 -26.33
CA LEU A 35 -1.07 3.82 -25.24
C LEU A 35 0.03 4.72 -24.68
N TYR A 36 -0.04 5.02 -23.40
CA TYR A 36 1.04 5.74 -22.72
C TYR A 36 2.21 4.80 -22.43
N VAL A 37 3.39 5.18 -22.91
CA VAL A 37 4.64 4.44 -22.75
C VAL A 37 5.61 5.27 -21.91
N GLY A 38 6.16 4.65 -20.87
CA GLY A 38 7.18 5.27 -20.05
C GLY A 38 8.16 4.28 -19.43
N SER A 39 9.33 4.78 -19.04
CA SER A 39 10.42 4.03 -18.42
C SER A 39 10.85 4.68 -17.12
N ILE A 40 10.84 3.93 -16.01
CA ILE A 40 11.37 4.38 -14.72
C ILE A 40 12.87 4.73 -14.78
N LYS A 41 13.59 4.22 -15.79
CA LYS A 41 15.02 4.49 -15.97
C LYS A 41 15.32 5.97 -16.22
N THR A 42 14.35 6.72 -16.74
CA THR A 42 14.47 8.18 -16.87
C THR A 42 14.51 8.91 -15.52
N ILE A 43 14.02 8.29 -14.45
CA ILE A 43 13.91 8.91 -13.11
C ILE A 43 15.02 8.40 -12.18
N VAL A 44 15.25 7.09 -12.15
CA VAL A 44 16.17 6.46 -11.18
C VAL A 44 17.39 5.80 -11.83
N GLY A 45 17.56 5.97 -13.14
CA GLY A 45 18.61 5.29 -13.91
C GLY A 45 18.30 3.80 -14.15
N HIS A 46 19.22 3.12 -14.84
CA HIS A 46 19.11 1.68 -15.06
C HIS A 46 19.64 0.90 -13.86
N THR A 47 18.75 0.36 -13.04
CA THR A 47 19.12 -0.38 -11.82
C THR A 47 19.47 -1.86 -12.08
N GLU A 48 20.02 -2.16 -13.27
CA GLU A 48 20.48 -3.50 -13.68
C GLU A 48 19.45 -4.60 -13.39
N GLY A 49 19.83 -5.63 -12.59
CA GLY A 49 18.97 -6.75 -12.22
C GLY A 49 17.69 -6.39 -11.48
N THR A 50 17.56 -5.17 -10.95
CA THR A 50 16.33 -4.70 -10.29
C THR A 50 15.43 -3.85 -11.19
N ALA A 51 15.83 -3.60 -12.44
CA ALA A 51 15.11 -2.69 -13.36
C ALA A 51 13.67 -3.15 -13.64
N GLY A 52 13.42 -4.46 -13.68
CA GLY A 52 12.07 -5.02 -13.84
C GLY A 52 11.17 -4.70 -12.64
N VAL A 53 11.63 -4.99 -11.42
CA VAL A 53 10.88 -4.69 -10.18
C VAL A 53 10.69 -3.19 -9.98
N ALA A 54 11.67 -2.37 -10.34
CA ALA A 54 11.52 -0.91 -10.35
C ALA A 54 10.36 -0.49 -11.29
N GLY A 55 10.27 -1.09 -12.49
CA GLY A 55 9.14 -0.89 -13.41
C GLY A 55 7.80 -1.33 -12.82
N VAL A 56 7.76 -2.49 -12.13
CA VAL A 56 6.58 -3.00 -11.41
C VAL A 56 6.13 -2.02 -10.32
N LEU A 57 7.05 -1.46 -9.54
CA LEU A 57 6.73 -0.46 -8.50
C LEU A 57 6.14 0.82 -9.11
N ARG A 58 6.73 1.35 -10.19
CA ARG A 58 6.18 2.52 -10.91
C ARG A 58 4.77 2.24 -11.43
N ALA A 59 4.56 1.08 -12.05
CA ALA A 59 3.26 0.69 -12.60
C ALA A 59 2.21 0.51 -11.48
N SER A 60 2.57 -0.17 -10.40
CA SER A 60 1.69 -0.39 -9.25
C SER A 60 1.25 0.93 -8.61
N LEU A 61 2.19 1.85 -8.34
CA LEU A 61 1.88 3.17 -7.79
C LEU A 61 1.05 4.01 -8.77
N ALA A 62 1.32 3.93 -10.08
CA ALA A 62 0.53 4.65 -11.09
C ALA A 62 -0.93 4.16 -11.14
N ILE A 63 -1.14 2.84 -11.06
CA ILE A 63 -2.48 2.22 -11.00
C ILE A 63 -3.19 2.62 -9.71
N GLN A 64 -2.51 2.51 -8.56
CA GLN A 64 -3.06 2.82 -7.24
C GLN A 64 -3.51 4.28 -7.15
N ASN A 65 -2.68 5.21 -7.63
CA ASN A 65 -2.95 6.65 -7.58
C ASN A 65 -3.74 7.16 -8.80
N GLY A 66 -4.09 6.29 -9.75
CA GLY A 66 -4.82 6.68 -10.96
C GLY A 66 -4.15 7.81 -11.75
N THR A 67 -2.81 7.84 -11.78
CA THR A 67 -2.01 8.91 -12.40
C THR A 67 -0.84 8.28 -13.15
N ILE A 68 -0.62 8.70 -14.40
CA ILE A 68 0.54 8.28 -15.20
C ILE A 68 1.68 9.26 -14.90
N PRO A 69 2.80 8.78 -14.32
CA PRO A 69 3.92 9.65 -13.98
C PRO A 69 4.73 10.05 -15.22
N PRO A 70 5.41 11.22 -15.18
CA PRO A 70 6.19 11.74 -16.30
C PRO A 70 7.42 10.90 -16.63
N ASN A 71 7.91 11.03 -17.86
CA ASN A 71 9.24 10.58 -18.28
C ASN A 71 10.15 11.80 -18.35
N LEU A 72 11.24 11.77 -17.60
CA LEU A 72 12.22 12.85 -17.62
C LEU A 72 13.07 12.78 -18.89
N HIS A 73 13.68 13.91 -19.25
CA HIS A 73 14.64 14.03 -20.38
C HIS A 73 14.05 13.69 -21.76
N PHE A 74 12.73 13.78 -21.93
CA PHE A 74 12.07 13.65 -23.22
C PHE A 74 11.79 15.04 -23.83
N GLU A 75 12.74 15.55 -24.60
CA GLU A 75 12.61 16.86 -25.27
C GLU A 75 12.23 16.73 -26.75
N SER A 76 12.85 15.79 -27.45
CA SER A 76 12.63 15.57 -28.88
C SER A 76 12.41 14.08 -29.18
N LEU A 77 11.38 13.78 -29.97
CA LEU A 77 11.09 12.41 -30.38
C LEU A 77 12.18 11.87 -31.33
N ASN A 78 12.68 10.67 -31.04
CA ASN A 78 13.57 9.95 -31.96
C ASN A 78 12.84 9.73 -33.31
N PRO A 79 13.39 10.18 -34.45
CA PRO A 79 12.75 10.01 -35.77
C PRO A 79 12.38 8.56 -36.11
N ALA A 80 13.13 7.58 -35.60
CA ALA A 80 12.83 6.15 -35.79
C ALA A 80 11.56 5.68 -35.08
N ILE A 81 11.06 6.43 -34.09
CA ILE A 81 9.83 6.12 -33.33
C ILE A 81 8.62 6.85 -33.93
N LYS A 82 8.84 7.90 -34.74
CA LYS A 82 7.78 8.73 -35.35
C LYS A 82 6.65 7.93 -36.03
N PRO A 83 6.92 6.83 -36.77
CA PRO A 83 5.85 6.02 -37.37
C PRO A 83 4.86 5.43 -36.35
N TYR A 84 5.29 5.20 -35.11
CA TYR A 84 4.49 4.53 -34.07
C TYR A 84 3.86 5.52 -33.06
N TYR A 85 4.37 6.75 -33.00
CA TYR A 85 4.02 7.73 -31.96
C TYR A 85 2.57 8.22 -32.01
N GLY A 86 1.87 8.05 -33.15
CA GLY A 86 0.43 8.34 -33.22
C GLY A 86 -0.39 7.48 -32.25
N ASN A 87 0.05 6.22 -32.04
CA ASN A 87 -0.59 5.26 -31.15
C ASN A 87 0.13 5.12 -29.80
N LEU A 88 1.39 5.57 -29.71
CA LEU A 88 2.24 5.48 -28.53
C LEU A 88 2.62 6.88 -28.05
N GLN A 89 2.11 7.30 -26.89
CA GLN A 89 2.41 8.61 -26.33
C GLN A 89 3.34 8.53 -25.12
N ILE A 90 4.20 9.53 -24.95
CA ILE A 90 5.11 9.64 -23.81
C ILE A 90 4.65 10.84 -22.97
N ALA A 91 4.24 10.59 -21.74
CA ALA A 91 3.87 11.65 -20.81
C ALA A 91 5.13 12.38 -20.30
N THR A 92 5.19 13.70 -20.48
CA THR A 92 6.25 14.59 -19.95
C THR A 92 5.86 15.24 -18.62
N GLU A 93 4.57 15.19 -18.27
CA GLU A 93 4.00 15.67 -17.02
C GLU A 93 3.17 14.55 -16.36
N ALA A 94 2.83 14.73 -15.09
CA ALA A 94 1.91 13.80 -14.41
C ALA A 94 0.50 14.03 -14.93
N ILE A 95 -0.10 13.00 -15.55
CA ILE A 95 -1.44 13.10 -16.13
C ILE A 95 -2.40 12.12 -15.44
N PRO A 96 -3.69 12.47 -15.30
CA PRO A 96 -4.69 11.52 -14.83
C PRO A 96 -4.73 10.27 -15.70
N TRP A 97 -5.05 9.13 -15.09
CA TRP A 97 -5.26 7.89 -15.83
C TRP A 97 -6.40 8.06 -16.85
N PRO A 98 -6.25 7.61 -18.10
CA PRO A 98 -7.29 7.74 -19.12
C PRO A 98 -8.64 7.15 -18.67
N SER A 99 -9.73 7.80 -19.07
CA SER A 99 -11.08 7.34 -18.74
C SER A 99 -11.31 5.92 -19.28
N LEU A 100 -11.74 5.02 -18.39
CA LEU A 100 -12.03 3.64 -18.75
C LEU A 100 -13.51 3.49 -19.10
N GLN A 101 -13.82 2.92 -20.26
CA GLN A 101 -15.17 2.47 -20.61
C GLN A 101 -15.46 1.11 -19.95
N GLY A 102 -15.47 1.10 -18.61
CA GLY A 102 -15.52 -0.14 -17.82
C GLY A 102 -14.16 -0.83 -17.65
N GLY A 103 -14.12 -1.83 -16.77
CA GLY A 103 -12.91 -2.57 -16.45
C GLY A 103 -12.00 -1.90 -15.42
N VAL A 104 -10.82 -2.48 -15.23
CA VAL A 104 -9.81 -2.03 -14.26
C VAL A 104 -8.62 -1.37 -14.97
N ARG A 105 -7.92 -0.48 -14.28
CA ARG A 105 -6.67 0.12 -14.79
C ARG A 105 -5.65 -1.00 -15.00
N ARG A 106 -5.01 -1.04 -16.17
CA ARG A 106 -3.97 -2.03 -16.48
C ARG A 106 -2.68 -1.38 -16.97
N ALA A 107 -1.55 -1.92 -16.55
CA ALA A 107 -0.24 -1.49 -17.02
C ALA A 107 0.61 -2.70 -17.40
N SER A 108 1.39 -2.58 -18.46
CA SER A 108 2.39 -3.57 -18.83
C SER A 108 3.79 -3.10 -18.45
N VAL A 109 4.61 -4.03 -17.95
CA VAL A 109 6.02 -3.81 -17.61
C VAL A 109 6.88 -4.72 -18.47
N ASN A 110 7.79 -4.13 -19.25
CA ASN A 110 8.78 -4.82 -20.06
C ASN A 110 10.16 -4.73 -19.38
N SER A 111 10.91 -5.83 -19.39
CA SER A 111 12.33 -5.85 -19.06
C SER A 111 13.07 -6.82 -19.95
N PHE A 112 14.09 -6.33 -20.67
CA PHE A 112 14.89 -7.11 -21.60
C PHE A 112 16.32 -7.20 -21.08
N GLY A 113 16.79 -8.41 -20.78
CA GLY A 113 18.15 -8.64 -20.33
C GLY A 113 19.10 -8.64 -21.53
N PHE A 114 20.34 -8.16 -21.33
CA PHE A 114 21.36 -8.15 -22.39
C PHE A 114 21.66 -9.54 -22.96
N GLY A 115 21.44 -10.61 -22.17
CA GLY A 115 21.57 -12.01 -22.62
C GLY A 115 20.41 -12.52 -23.47
N GLY A 116 19.44 -11.67 -23.83
CA GLY A 116 18.30 -12.02 -24.69
C GLY A 116 17.06 -12.54 -23.96
N ALA A 117 17.11 -12.70 -22.64
CA ALA A 117 15.96 -13.07 -21.84
C ALA A 117 14.98 -11.89 -21.70
N ASN A 118 13.75 -12.08 -22.17
CA ASN A 118 12.71 -11.06 -22.17
C ASN A 118 11.59 -11.41 -21.17
N CYS A 119 11.13 -10.41 -20.42
CA CYS A 119 10.02 -10.55 -19.49
C CYS A 119 8.97 -9.45 -19.74
N HIS A 120 7.70 -9.85 -19.79
CA HIS A 120 6.54 -8.99 -19.89
C HIS A 120 5.55 -9.35 -18.78
N VAL A 121 5.13 -8.37 -17.99
CA VAL A 121 4.15 -8.55 -16.91
C VAL A 121 3.00 -7.58 -17.12
N ILE A 122 1.77 -8.06 -16.94
CA ILE A 122 0.56 -7.24 -16.92
C ILE A 122 0.12 -7.09 -15.47
N LEU A 123 -0.06 -5.85 -15.03
CA LEU A 123 -0.63 -5.51 -13.73
C LEU A 123 -2.05 -4.97 -13.93
N GLU A 124 -2.94 -5.36 -13.04
CA GLU A 124 -4.31 -4.86 -12.99
C GLU A 124 -4.61 -4.23 -11.63
N GLY A 125 -5.41 -3.17 -11.62
CA GLY A 125 -5.89 -2.54 -10.40
C GLY A 125 -6.86 -3.46 -9.65
N TYR A 126 -6.60 -3.66 -8.36
CA TYR A 126 -7.52 -4.41 -7.50
C TYR A 126 -8.79 -3.60 -7.24
N SER A 127 -9.95 -4.18 -7.53
CA SER A 127 -11.26 -3.66 -7.14
C SER A 127 -11.98 -4.71 -6.32
N PRO A 128 -12.38 -4.43 -5.07
CA PRO A 128 -13.03 -5.42 -4.21
C PRO A 128 -14.42 -5.85 -4.70
N SER A 129 -14.99 -5.19 -5.71
CA SER A 129 -16.32 -5.47 -6.26
C SER A 129 -16.33 -6.25 -7.59
N SER A 130 -15.19 -6.74 -8.07
CA SER A 130 -15.19 -7.71 -9.18
C SER A 130 -15.41 -9.11 -8.61
N GLU A 131 -16.68 -9.48 -8.40
CA GLU A 131 -17.05 -10.88 -8.47
C GLU A 131 -16.68 -11.39 -9.87
N GLY A 132 -15.51 -12.01 -9.96
CA GLY A 132 -15.11 -12.73 -11.14
C GLY A 132 -16.06 -13.90 -11.32
N ASN A 133 -16.64 -14.00 -12.53
CA ASN A 133 -17.20 -15.22 -13.11
C ASN A 133 -16.14 -16.33 -13.22
N SER A 134 -15.58 -16.74 -12.10
CA SER A 134 -14.78 -17.95 -11.94
C SER A 134 -15.66 -18.94 -11.19
N SER A 135 -16.07 -20.01 -11.89
CA SER A 135 -16.91 -21.12 -11.41
C SER A 135 -16.22 -22.00 -10.36
N CYS A 136 -15.52 -21.40 -9.41
CA CYS A 136 -14.91 -22.09 -8.29
C CYS A 136 -15.78 -21.83 -7.05
N ARG A 137 -16.62 -22.81 -6.74
CA ARG A 137 -17.43 -23.00 -5.51
C ARG A 137 -17.53 -21.79 -4.59
N GLU A 138 -18.70 -21.15 -4.65
CA GLU A 138 -19.35 -20.43 -3.55
C GLU A 138 -18.99 -21.06 -2.19
N THR A 139 -18.13 -20.38 -1.45
CA THR A 139 -18.21 -20.44 0.01
C THR A 139 -19.13 -19.31 0.40
N GLN A 140 -20.39 -19.68 0.62
CA GLN A 140 -21.42 -18.81 1.15
C GLN A 140 -20.88 -18.05 2.36
N LYS A 141 -20.96 -16.72 2.28
CA LYS A 141 -21.03 -15.84 3.45
C LYS A 141 -22.10 -16.44 4.37
N PRO A 142 -21.89 -16.63 5.68
CA PRO A 142 -22.93 -17.19 6.52
C PRO A 142 -24.13 -16.24 6.48
N SER A 143 -25.18 -16.68 5.80
CA SER A 143 -26.51 -16.11 5.86
C SER A 143 -27.04 -16.38 7.26
N LEU A 144 -26.91 -15.40 8.15
CA LEU A 144 -27.80 -15.36 9.30
C LEU A 144 -29.18 -15.01 8.75
N LEU A 145 -30.10 -15.94 8.98
CA LEU A 145 -31.48 -15.97 8.52
C LEU A 145 -32.15 -14.59 8.67
N GLU A 146 -32.60 -14.03 7.55
CA GLU A 146 -33.53 -12.93 7.50
C GLU A 146 -34.90 -13.41 8.00
N GLU A 147 -35.21 -13.17 9.28
CA GLU A 147 -36.60 -13.02 9.68
C GLU A 147 -36.99 -11.54 9.57
N ASN A 148 -37.92 -11.30 8.65
CA ASN A 148 -38.73 -10.11 8.41
C ASN A 148 -38.76 -9.05 9.54
N ILE A 149 -37.88 -8.05 9.46
CA ILE A 149 -38.12 -6.73 10.06
C ILE A 149 -37.76 -5.68 9.00
N SER A 150 -38.75 -4.86 8.63
CA SER A 150 -38.64 -3.73 7.70
C SER A 150 -37.41 -2.85 7.98
N PRO A 151 -36.86 -2.12 6.98
CA PRO A 151 -35.64 -1.34 7.11
C PRO A 151 -35.88 -0.09 7.96
N THR A 152 -36.02 -0.30 9.25
CA THR A 152 -35.70 0.73 10.23
C THR A 152 -34.20 0.70 10.32
N SER A 153 -33.57 1.80 9.91
CA SER A 153 -32.15 2.09 10.10
C SER A 153 -31.64 1.50 11.42
N ILE A 154 -31.00 0.34 11.36
CA ILE A 154 -30.06 -0.05 12.40
C ILE A 154 -28.81 0.75 12.07
N SER A 155 -28.84 2.05 12.41
CA SER A 155 -27.64 2.66 12.92
C SER A 155 -27.16 1.69 13.99
N LEU A 156 -26.00 1.05 13.80
CA LEU A 156 -25.19 0.68 14.94
C LEU A 156 -25.30 1.88 15.88
N PRO A 157 -25.85 1.76 17.09
CA PRO A 157 -25.83 2.89 17.98
C PRO A 157 -24.37 3.24 18.12
N SER A 158 -23.94 4.35 17.50
CA SER A 158 -22.57 4.86 17.52
C SER A 158 -22.17 5.32 18.94
N SER A 159 -22.88 4.83 19.97
CA SER A 159 -22.96 5.39 21.29
C SER A 159 -23.13 4.35 22.41
N ARG A 160 -23.04 3.03 22.18
CA ARG A 160 -23.02 2.06 23.29
C ARG A 160 -22.00 0.94 23.10
N LEU A 161 -20.98 0.99 23.97
CA LEU A 161 -19.86 0.04 24.19
C LEU A 161 -18.67 0.29 23.24
N LEU A 162 -17.75 1.21 23.51
CA LEU A 162 -17.06 1.44 24.78
C LEU A 162 -16.32 2.79 24.74
N SER A 163 -16.21 3.44 25.88
CA SER A 163 -15.08 4.28 26.26
C SER A 163 -13.77 3.46 26.24
N ASN A 164 -13.37 2.99 25.05
CA ASN A 164 -12.34 1.98 24.87
C ASN A 164 -10.97 2.64 24.81
N VAL A 165 -10.31 2.65 25.97
CA VAL A 165 -8.87 2.84 26.05
C VAL A 165 -8.20 1.64 25.36
N LEU A 166 -7.92 1.76 24.06
CA LEU A 166 -7.26 0.70 23.27
C LEU A 166 -5.74 0.74 23.49
N PRO A 167 -5.10 -0.41 23.75
CA PRO A 167 -3.65 -0.47 23.87
C PRO A 167 -3.00 -0.42 22.48
N LEU A 168 -2.20 0.61 22.23
CA LEU A 168 -1.27 0.69 21.12
C LEU A 168 0.02 -0.05 21.50
N VAL A 169 0.30 -1.13 20.79
CA VAL A 169 1.44 -1.99 21.07
C VAL A 169 2.58 -1.73 20.09
N PHE A 170 3.78 -1.54 20.62
CA PHE A 170 4.98 -1.35 19.84
C PHE A 170 6.02 -2.40 20.23
N SER A 171 6.81 -2.85 19.27
CA SER A 171 7.94 -3.71 19.58
C SER A 171 9.12 -3.49 18.64
N ALA A 172 10.32 -3.73 19.15
CA ALA A 172 11.57 -3.63 18.40
C ALA A 172 12.62 -4.63 18.90
N SER A 173 13.70 -4.80 18.12
CA SER A 173 14.85 -5.65 18.48
C SER A 173 15.79 -5.01 19.50
N SER A 174 15.72 -3.68 19.67
CA SER A 174 16.48 -2.92 20.67
C SER A 174 15.61 -1.81 21.27
N GLU A 175 15.94 -1.38 22.49
CA GLU A 175 15.27 -0.24 23.13
C GLU A 175 15.41 1.05 22.32
N LYS A 176 16.61 1.30 21.75
CA LYS A 176 16.87 2.47 20.89
C LYS A 176 15.95 2.46 19.66
N SER A 177 15.82 1.33 18.99
CA SER A 177 14.93 1.18 17.83
C SER A 177 13.46 1.35 18.21
N LEU A 178 13.06 0.91 19.41
CA LEU A 178 11.69 1.10 19.89
C LEU A 178 11.36 2.58 20.08
N ARG A 179 12.26 3.34 20.72
CA ARG A 179 12.08 4.79 20.90
C ARG A 179 12.04 5.54 19.57
N GLN A 180 12.89 5.17 18.62
CA GLN A 180 12.85 5.72 17.26
C GLN A 180 11.54 5.37 16.53
N LEU A 181 11.03 4.15 16.68
CA LEU A 181 9.75 3.74 16.11
C LEU A 181 8.60 4.56 16.69
N VAL A 182 8.56 4.73 18.01
CA VAL A 182 7.57 5.57 18.70
C VAL A 182 7.64 7.01 18.19
N GLY A 183 8.84 7.58 18.03
CA GLY A 183 9.01 8.91 17.46
C GLY A 183 8.41 9.05 16.06
N ARG A 184 8.65 8.09 15.17
CA ARG A 184 8.04 8.08 13.82
C ARG A 184 6.52 8.02 13.86
N TYR A 185 5.94 7.31 14.83
CA TYR A 185 4.48 7.25 14.98
C TYR A 185 3.90 8.55 15.53
N VAL A 186 4.62 9.27 16.40
CA VAL A 186 4.25 10.64 16.79
C VAL A 186 4.22 11.54 15.55
N ASP A 187 5.31 11.56 14.78
CA ASP A 187 5.39 12.39 13.56
C ASP A 187 4.28 12.03 12.55
N HIS A 188 3.93 10.75 12.45
CA HIS A 188 2.87 10.28 11.55
C HIS A 188 1.46 10.69 12.01
N LEU A 189 1.17 10.60 13.31
CA LEU A 189 -0.10 11.05 13.87
C LEU A 189 -0.26 12.57 13.78
N ASP A 190 0.84 13.32 13.90
CA ASP A 190 0.84 14.78 13.74
C ASP A 190 0.62 15.20 12.27
N GLN A 191 1.09 14.41 11.30
CA GLN A 191 0.94 14.68 9.87
C GLN A 191 -0.46 14.34 9.31
N ASP A 192 -1.14 13.34 9.87
CA ASP A 192 -2.46 12.90 9.41
C ASP A 192 -3.44 12.72 10.59
N PRO A 193 -4.16 13.79 10.96
CA PRO A 193 -5.15 13.75 12.04
C PRO A 193 -6.38 12.87 11.76
N GLN A 194 -6.56 12.37 10.53
CA GLN A 194 -7.72 11.55 10.15
C GLN A 194 -7.52 10.06 10.43
N ILE A 195 -6.35 9.65 10.95
CA ILE A 195 -6.06 8.25 11.26
C ILE A 195 -7.02 7.73 12.34
N ASP A 196 -7.75 6.66 11.99
CA ASP A 196 -8.54 5.90 12.95
C ASP A 196 -7.63 5.12 13.91
N ILE A 197 -7.60 5.56 15.17
CA ILE A 197 -6.82 4.95 16.26
C ILE A 197 -7.18 3.48 16.48
N THR A 198 -8.43 3.07 16.23
CA THR A 198 -8.88 1.68 16.35
C THR A 198 -8.21 0.81 15.32
N ASN A 199 -8.21 1.25 14.06
CA ASN A 199 -7.53 0.57 12.96
C ASN A 199 -6.01 0.55 13.16
N LEU A 200 -5.44 1.63 13.71
CA LEU A 200 -4.03 1.68 14.07
C LEU A 200 -3.68 0.65 15.15
N ALA A 201 -4.44 0.59 16.25
CA ALA A 201 -4.24 -0.38 17.33
C ALA A 201 -4.36 -1.82 16.82
N TRP A 202 -5.38 -2.10 16.01
CA TRP A 202 -5.53 -3.42 15.38
C TRP A 202 -4.36 -3.75 14.45
N THR A 203 -3.89 -2.80 13.65
CA THR A 203 -2.77 -2.99 12.72
C THR A 203 -1.47 -3.25 13.47
N LEU A 204 -1.19 -2.49 14.53
CA LEU A 204 -0.03 -2.70 15.40
C LEU A 204 -0.07 -4.06 16.10
N PHE A 205 -1.26 -4.54 16.47
CA PHE A 205 -1.40 -5.82 17.15
C PHE A 205 -1.37 -7.03 16.19
N ARG A 206 -2.04 -6.96 15.04
CA ARG A 206 -2.25 -8.10 14.11
C ARG A 206 -1.32 -8.11 12.90
N LYS A 207 -0.82 -6.95 12.46
CA LYS A 207 -0.09 -6.78 11.19
C LYS A 207 1.37 -6.34 11.39
N ARG A 208 1.87 -6.42 12.63
CA ARG A 208 3.28 -6.19 12.97
C ARG A 208 3.83 -7.38 13.75
N SER A 209 5.13 -7.60 13.62
CA SER A 209 5.85 -8.62 14.39
C SER A 209 5.92 -8.24 15.87
N ALA A 210 5.92 -9.24 16.74
CA ALA A 210 6.13 -9.07 18.18
C ALA A 210 7.58 -9.41 18.56
N LEU A 211 8.36 -8.40 18.92
CA LEU A 211 9.79 -8.49 19.22
C LEU A 211 10.08 -8.40 20.73
N ASN A 212 11.36 -8.43 21.12
CA ASN A 212 11.78 -8.60 22.51
C ASN A 212 11.63 -7.34 23.37
N PHE A 213 11.78 -6.14 22.80
CA PHE A 213 11.51 -4.90 23.51
C PHE A 213 10.09 -4.47 23.16
N ARG A 214 9.22 -4.38 24.16
CA ARG A 214 7.80 -4.10 23.98
C ARG A 214 7.36 -2.91 24.80
N LEU A 215 6.41 -2.19 24.25
CA LEU A 215 5.73 -1.07 24.88
C LEU A 215 4.24 -1.19 24.57
N ALA A 216 3.41 -0.97 25.57
CA ALA A 216 1.97 -0.78 25.39
C ALA A 216 1.59 0.57 25.98
N VAL A 217 0.95 1.42 25.19
CA VAL A 217 0.45 2.73 25.61
C VAL A 217 -1.04 2.75 25.39
N SER A 218 -1.78 3.30 26.34
CA SER A 218 -3.21 3.48 26.21
C SER A 218 -3.59 4.85 26.75
N ALA A 219 -4.57 5.48 26.10
CA ALA A 219 -5.04 6.81 26.45
C ALA A 219 -6.52 6.95 26.12
N GLN A 220 -7.18 7.89 26.80
CA GLN A 220 -8.60 8.20 26.59
C GLN A 220 -8.81 9.22 25.48
N THR A 221 -7.80 10.06 25.19
CA THR A 221 -7.86 11.06 24.13
C THR A 221 -6.61 10.99 23.24
N PRO A 222 -6.71 11.43 21.97
CA PRO A 222 -5.56 11.52 21.06
C PRO A 222 -4.42 12.39 21.60
N GLU A 223 -4.74 13.50 22.26
CA GLU A 223 -3.73 14.43 22.82
C GLU A 223 -2.96 13.77 23.97
N ALA A 224 -3.67 13.04 24.83
CA ALA A 224 -3.07 12.27 25.91
C ALA A 224 -2.20 11.12 25.36
N LEU A 225 -2.63 10.50 24.24
CA LEU A 225 -1.83 9.49 23.56
C LEU A 225 -0.53 10.05 23.01
N THR A 226 -0.61 11.15 22.25
CA THR A 226 0.57 11.80 21.65
C THR A 226 1.52 12.27 22.75
N SER A 227 1.00 12.87 23.82
CA SER A 227 1.80 13.28 24.98
C SER A 227 2.51 12.10 25.65
N ALA A 228 1.81 10.96 25.82
CA ALA A 228 2.41 9.75 26.38
C ALA A 228 3.53 9.20 25.47
N LEU A 229 3.32 9.14 24.16
CA LEU A 229 4.32 8.69 23.19
C LEU A 229 5.54 9.63 23.14
N GLN A 230 5.33 10.95 23.17
CA GLN A 230 6.40 11.95 23.23
C GLN A 230 7.24 11.79 24.50
N SER A 231 6.58 11.60 25.66
CA SER A 231 7.30 11.36 26.92
C SER A 231 8.21 10.13 26.85
N ILE A 232 7.77 9.07 26.17
CA ILE A 232 8.54 7.83 26.01
C ILE A 232 9.67 8.02 24.99
N ARG A 233 9.47 8.82 23.95
CA ARG A 233 10.53 9.19 23.00
C ARG A 233 11.66 9.93 23.72
N ASP A 234 11.32 10.86 24.61
CA ASP A 234 12.27 11.82 25.19
C ASP A 234 12.92 11.32 26.49
N GLN A 235 12.37 10.28 27.13
CA GLN A 235 12.98 9.61 28.28
C GLN A 235 14.36 9.02 27.94
N GLN A 236 15.39 9.40 28.71
CA GLN A 236 16.70 8.77 28.64
C GLN A 236 16.75 7.49 29.51
N GLY A 237 17.43 6.45 28.99
CA GLY A 237 17.57 5.15 29.65
C GLY A 237 18.22 5.30 31.02
N GLY A 238 17.51 4.89 32.08
CA GLY A 238 17.97 5.02 33.47
C GLY A 238 16.89 5.42 34.47
N SER A 239 15.72 5.91 34.01
CA SER A 239 14.60 6.19 34.91
C SER A 239 13.97 4.90 35.45
N ALA A 240 13.78 4.83 36.76
CA ALA A 240 13.38 3.63 37.53
C ALA A 240 11.99 3.05 37.18
N LYS A 241 11.24 3.66 36.24
CA LYS A 241 9.97 3.18 35.71
C LYS A 241 9.93 3.31 34.18
N SER A 242 10.84 2.63 33.49
CA SER A 242 10.72 2.49 32.03
C SER A 242 9.48 1.66 31.71
N SER A 243 8.55 2.24 30.94
CA SER A 243 7.37 1.54 30.40
C SER A 243 7.75 0.49 29.34
N ILE A 244 9.02 0.50 28.89
CA ILE A 244 9.57 -0.47 27.95
C ILE A 244 10.00 -1.72 28.71
N VAL A 245 9.41 -2.85 28.35
CA VAL A 245 9.71 -4.15 28.94
C VAL A 245 10.49 -4.99 27.94
N ARG A 246 11.59 -5.59 28.40
CA ARG A 246 12.26 -6.66 27.67
C ARG A 246 11.61 -8.00 28.02
N THR A 247 10.94 -8.63 27.05
CA THR A 247 10.31 -9.94 27.22
C THR A 247 11.31 -11.07 27.00
N THR A 248 11.19 -12.12 27.80
CA THR A 248 11.82 -13.41 27.52
C THR A 248 10.82 -14.33 26.78
N PRO A 249 11.29 -15.31 25.98
CA PRO A 249 10.42 -16.17 25.19
C PRO A 249 9.55 -17.13 26.00
N GLN A 250 9.80 -17.28 27.30
CA GLN A 250 9.11 -18.27 28.12
C GLN A 250 7.71 -17.80 28.50
N PRO A 251 6.67 -18.62 28.27
CA PRO A 251 5.31 -18.30 28.71
C PRO A 251 5.27 -18.22 30.23
N LYS A 252 4.77 -17.09 30.76
CA LYS A 252 4.57 -16.93 32.21
C LYS A 252 3.26 -17.62 32.61
N ARG A 253 3.27 -18.28 33.78
CA ARG A 253 2.04 -18.82 34.39
C ARG A 253 1.17 -17.66 34.87
N LEU A 254 -0.13 -17.74 34.61
CA LEU A 254 -1.11 -16.75 35.05
C LEU A 254 -1.78 -17.24 36.35
N LEU A 255 -1.79 -16.40 37.37
CA LEU A 255 -2.58 -16.60 38.59
C LEU A 255 -3.63 -15.49 38.67
N ALA A 256 -4.90 -15.86 38.59
CA ALA A 256 -6.00 -14.93 38.79
C ALA A 256 -6.25 -14.74 40.29
N VAL A 257 -6.25 -13.50 40.76
CA VAL A 257 -6.51 -13.13 42.16
C VAL A 257 -7.83 -12.38 42.22
N PHE A 258 -8.73 -12.84 43.09
CA PHE A 258 -10.06 -12.24 43.28
C PHE A 258 -10.06 -11.42 44.57
N THR A 259 -10.46 -10.16 44.49
CA THR A 259 -10.54 -9.27 45.65
C THR A 259 -11.70 -9.66 46.56
N GLY A 260 -11.47 -9.64 47.87
CA GLY A 260 -12.52 -9.83 48.87
C GLY A 260 -13.38 -8.57 49.08
N GLN A 261 -14.27 -8.64 50.08
CA GLN A 261 -15.08 -7.50 50.53
C GLN A 261 -14.18 -6.37 51.07
N GLY A 262 -14.45 -5.11 50.71
CA GLY A 262 -13.69 -3.93 51.15
C GLY A 262 -12.84 -3.25 50.07
N ALA A 263 -12.73 -3.83 48.87
CA ALA A 263 -11.98 -3.27 47.74
C ALA A 263 -12.84 -2.42 46.76
N GLN A 264 -14.08 -2.12 47.14
CA GLN A 264 -14.98 -1.28 46.34
C GLN A 264 -14.59 0.20 46.39
N TRP A 265 -14.78 0.93 45.28
CA TRP A 265 -14.53 2.37 45.16
C TRP A 265 -15.87 3.11 45.03
N ASN A 266 -15.95 4.34 45.54
CA ASN A 266 -17.13 5.22 45.43
C ASN A 266 -17.16 5.98 44.10
#